data_AF-A0A966KGQ2-F1
#
_entry.id   AF-A0A966KGQ2-F1
#
_cell.length_a   1.000
_cell.length_b   1.000
_cell.length_c   1.000
_cell.angle_alpha   90.00
_cell.angle_beta   90.00
_cell.angle_gamma   90.00
#
_symmetry.space_group_name_H-M   'P 1'
#
loop_
_entity.id
_entity.type
_entity.pdbx_description
1 polymer ?
#
loop_
_entity_poly.entity_id
_entity_poly.type
_entity_poly.pdbx_seq_one_letter_code
_entity_poly.pdbx_strand_id
1 'polypeptide(L)'
;FSEQRNYDFFLEQGIACLSLPVRSKDSLLNDLRLLKKTYPAVCQKIICRAYGREAEILLTGCSNNPFLVNMIIVDSPSGYAEAPQVESAPWFYCTLGEGELKNTALVDGLLGWVAASRDSHYVYPSKIGGLMRIRDNFSTQSLVSFHIPLIRECISFYESLEEDKLRSFAIKEATKIEPTFKRQPKVSISEEILDQLDFSTVSTLQAELPKIETENSQAFDCKMVREYRSLHADDPSVSLANNRELILKIGTNFEQMGEDILLEVGEKDPLFYQFYQSLKIIEAQSVESYKYPK
;
A
#
# COMPACT_ATOMS: atom_id res chain seq x y z
N PHE A 1 17.14 9.17 -24.20
CA PHE A 1 16.66 7.97 -24.90
C PHE A 1 15.64 7.15 -24.11
N SER A 2 15.80 6.93 -22.79
CA SER A 2 14.82 6.20 -21.97
C SER A 2 13.49 6.95 -21.79
N GLU A 3 13.52 8.27 -21.57
CA GLU A 3 12.30 9.06 -21.37
C GLU A 3 11.42 9.13 -22.64
N GLN A 4 12.02 9.28 -23.82
CA GLN A 4 11.29 9.30 -25.09
C GLN A 4 10.51 7.99 -25.34
N ARG A 5 11.12 6.84 -25.07
CA ARG A 5 10.43 5.53 -25.26
C ARG A 5 9.26 5.33 -24.29
N ASN A 6 9.29 5.94 -23.10
CA ASN A 6 8.16 5.85 -22.17
C ASN A 6 6.94 6.61 -22.70
N TYR A 7 7.13 7.73 -23.38
CA TYR A 7 6.03 8.49 -23.99
C TYR A 7 5.46 7.79 -25.22
N ASP A 8 6.30 7.15 -26.03
CA ASP A 8 5.86 6.33 -27.17
C ASP A 8 4.91 5.21 -26.72
N PHE A 9 5.26 4.53 -25.61
CA PHE A 9 4.39 3.51 -25.01
C PHE A 9 3.01 4.06 -24.65
N PHE A 10 2.92 5.24 -24.04
CA PHE A 10 1.63 5.82 -23.68
C PHE A 10 0.81 6.23 -24.91
N LEU A 11 1.45 6.77 -25.95
CA LEU A 11 0.79 7.12 -27.20
C LEU A 11 0.22 5.88 -27.92
N GLU A 12 0.96 4.77 -27.94
CA GLU A 12 0.48 3.49 -28.48
C GLU A 12 -0.74 2.92 -27.72
N GLN A 13 -0.87 3.25 -26.44
CA GLN A 13 -2.01 2.89 -25.60
C GLN A 13 -3.16 3.92 -25.67
N GLY A 14 -3.08 4.91 -26.57
CA GLY A 14 -4.12 5.93 -26.74
C GLY A 14 -4.10 7.04 -25.67
N ILE A 15 -3.02 7.16 -24.90
CA ILE A 15 -2.87 8.18 -23.86
C ILE A 15 -2.13 9.39 -24.44
N ALA A 16 -2.80 10.53 -24.47
CA ALA A 16 -2.19 11.78 -24.93
C ALA A 16 -1.12 12.27 -23.92
N CYS A 17 0.11 12.50 -24.43
CA CYS A 17 1.22 13.02 -23.64
C CYS A 17 1.48 14.49 -23.98
N LEU A 18 1.61 15.34 -22.96
CA LEU A 18 1.89 16.76 -23.10
C LEU A 18 2.92 17.21 -22.07
N SER A 19 3.86 18.06 -22.49
CA SER A 19 4.78 18.76 -21.59
C SER A 19 4.34 20.23 -21.45
N LEU A 20 4.16 20.68 -20.21
CA LEU A 20 3.72 22.03 -19.89
C LEU A 20 4.81 22.78 -19.11
N PRO A 21 5.23 23.98 -19.57
CA PRO A 21 6.13 24.81 -18.80
C PRO A 21 5.37 25.48 -17.65
N VAL A 22 5.61 25.04 -16.42
CA VAL A 22 4.93 25.59 -15.23
C VAL A 22 5.83 26.59 -14.52
N ARG A 23 5.33 27.82 -14.34
CA ARG A 23 6.04 28.88 -13.60
C ARG A 23 5.45 29.17 -12.22
N SER A 24 4.16 28.88 -12.04
CA SER A 24 3.43 29.14 -10.80
C SER A 24 2.23 28.20 -10.66
N LYS A 25 1.70 28.12 -9.45
CA LYS A 25 0.46 27.41 -9.13
C LYS A 25 -0.70 27.87 -10.02
N ASP A 26 -0.89 29.18 -10.16
CA ASP A 26 -2.03 29.73 -10.90
C ASP A 26 -1.93 29.43 -12.40
N SER A 27 -0.72 29.47 -12.96
CA SER A 27 -0.47 29.06 -14.35
C SER A 27 -0.89 27.61 -14.56
N LEU A 28 -0.41 26.70 -13.70
CA LEU A 28 -0.76 25.28 -13.77
C LEU A 28 -2.27 25.05 -13.68
N LEU A 29 -2.94 25.67 -12.72
CA LEU A 29 -4.38 25.49 -12.53
C LEU A 29 -5.19 26.03 -13.72
N ASN A 30 -4.76 27.16 -14.31
CA ASN A 30 -5.40 27.70 -15.50
C ASN A 30 -5.21 26.79 -16.71
N ASP A 31 -4.01 26.26 -16.91
CA ASP A 31 -3.70 25.34 -18.00
C ASP A 31 -4.51 24.03 -17.87
N LEU A 32 -4.58 23.44 -16.67
CA LEU A 32 -5.39 22.25 -16.41
C LEU A 32 -6.88 22.48 -16.68
N ARG A 33 -7.43 23.63 -16.25
CA ARG A 33 -8.83 23.99 -16.52
C ARG A 33 -9.07 24.24 -18.00
N LEU A 34 -8.13 24.88 -18.69
CA LEU A 34 -8.21 25.12 -20.13
C LEU A 34 -8.19 23.80 -20.90
N LEU A 35 -7.33 22.85 -20.51
CA LEU A 35 -7.28 21.51 -21.11
C LEU A 35 -8.60 20.78 -20.95
N LYS A 36 -9.15 20.70 -19.73
CA LYS A 36 -10.47 20.08 -19.48
C LYS A 36 -11.59 20.74 -20.27
N LYS A 37 -11.55 22.07 -20.44
CA LYS A 37 -12.55 22.82 -21.20
C LYS A 37 -12.43 22.60 -22.72
N THR A 38 -11.21 22.56 -23.24
CA THR A 38 -10.94 22.52 -24.68
C THR A 38 -11.04 21.10 -25.24
N TYR A 39 -10.59 20.11 -24.47
CA TYR A 39 -10.53 18.70 -24.87
C TYR A 39 -11.23 17.80 -23.85
N PRO A 40 -12.55 17.99 -23.60
CA PRO A 40 -13.25 17.30 -22.53
C PRO A 40 -13.27 15.77 -22.67
N ALA A 41 -13.23 15.24 -23.90
CA ALA A 41 -13.18 13.80 -24.15
C ALA A 41 -11.81 13.19 -23.80
N VAL A 42 -10.72 13.92 -24.02
CA VAL A 42 -9.35 13.43 -23.76
C VAL A 42 -8.95 13.68 -22.31
N CYS A 43 -9.39 14.81 -21.73
CA CYS A 43 -9.00 15.27 -20.41
C CYS A 43 -9.95 14.81 -19.29
N GLN A 44 -10.70 13.71 -19.51
CA GLN A 44 -11.53 13.10 -18.46
C GLN A 44 -10.67 12.59 -17.31
N LYS A 45 -9.55 11.95 -17.63
CA LYS A 45 -8.54 11.49 -16.68
C LYS A 45 -7.24 12.24 -16.93
N ILE A 46 -6.76 12.96 -15.92
CA ILE A 46 -5.50 13.70 -16.00
C ILE A 46 -4.50 13.11 -15.02
N ILE A 47 -3.33 12.75 -15.54
CA ILE A 47 -2.20 12.26 -14.76
C ILE A 47 -1.10 13.30 -14.90
N CYS A 48 -0.62 13.81 -13.77
CA CYS A 48 0.44 14.81 -13.74
C CYS A 48 1.72 14.20 -13.19
N ARG A 49 2.83 14.44 -13.87
CA ARG A 49 4.17 14.09 -13.42
C ARG A 49 5.05 15.34 -13.37
N ALA A 50 5.78 15.51 -12.28
CA ALA A 50 6.71 16.62 -12.11
C ALA A 50 7.95 16.20 -11.32
N TYR A 51 9.04 16.94 -11.50
CA TYR A 51 10.33 16.71 -10.86
C TYR A 51 10.75 17.94 -10.05
N GLY A 52 11.49 17.78 -8.97
CA GLY A 52 12.18 18.90 -8.32
C GLY A 52 11.23 19.99 -7.80
N ARG A 53 11.42 21.22 -8.28
CA ARG A 53 10.63 22.39 -7.86
C ARG A 53 9.23 22.40 -8.44
N GLU A 54 9.07 21.89 -9.65
CA GLU A 54 7.78 21.78 -10.32
C GLU A 54 6.86 20.80 -9.58
N ALA A 55 7.42 19.79 -8.91
CA ALA A 55 6.67 18.89 -8.04
C ALA A 55 6.04 19.64 -6.86
N GLU A 56 6.75 20.56 -6.22
CA GLU A 56 6.21 21.38 -5.14
C GLU A 56 5.05 22.27 -5.62
N ILE A 57 5.20 22.88 -6.80
CA ILE A 57 4.14 23.69 -7.43
C ILE A 57 2.91 22.82 -7.72
N LEU A 58 3.11 21.60 -8.25
CA LEU A 58 2.05 20.63 -8.51
C LEU A 58 1.29 20.26 -7.23
N LEU A 59 2.01 19.93 -6.15
CA LEU A 59 1.41 19.61 -4.86
C LEU A 59 0.60 20.79 -4.29
N THR A 60 1.13 22.02 -4.39
CA THR A 60 0.43 23.21 -3.88
C THR A 60 -0.84 23.52 -4.69
N GLY A 61 -0.80 23.29 -6.00
CA GLY A 61 -1.96 23.41 -6.88
C GLY A 61 -3.05 22.40 -6.52
N CYS A 62 -2.67 21.12 -6.45
CA CYS A 62 -3.59 20.02 -6.22
C CYS A 62 -4.09 19.92 -4.77
N SER A 63 -3.34 20.39 -3.78
CA SER A 63 -3.80 20.46 -2.37
C SER A 63 -5.14 21.22 -2.24
N ASN A 64 -5.29 22.31 -2.99
CA ASN A 64 -6.51 23.13 -2.98
C ASN A 64 -7.53 22.74 -4.06
N ASN A 65 -7.13 21.96 -5.05
CA ASN A 65 -7.96 21.57 -6.20
C ASN A 65 -7.74 20.09 -6.55
N PRO A 66 -7.98 19.16 -5.61
CA PRO A 66 -7.57 17.76 -5.76
C PRO A 66 -8.21 17.09 -6.98
N PHE A 67 -9.49 17.34 -7.24
CA PHE A 67 -10.25 16.69 -8.31
C PHE A 67 -9.97 17.24 -9.74
N LEU A 68 -8.99 18.14 -9.89
CA LEU A 68 -8.51 18.51 -11.23
C LEU A 68 -7.70 17.39 -11.89
N VAL A 69 -7.13 16.50 -11.09
CA VAL A 69 -6.29 15.39 -11.57
C VAL A 69 -6.72 14.08 -10.92
N ASN A 70 -6.37 12.98 -11.55
CA ASN A 70 -6.66 11.63 -11.09
C ASN A 70 -5.44 10.98 -10.45
N MET A 71 -4.24 11.40 -10.87
CA MET A 71 -2.99 10.91 -10.32
C MET A 71 -1.91 11.98 -10.35
N ILE A 72 -1.08 11.99 -9.31
CA ILE A 72 0.06 12.87 -9.11
C ILE A 72 1.31 12.01 -8.91
N ILE A 73 2.32 12.26 -9.73
CA ILE A 73 3.62 11.60 -9.70
C ILE A 73 4.67 12.68 -9.43
N VAL A 74 5.36 12.59 -8.31
CA VAL A 74 6.42 13.53 -7.95
C VAL A 74 7.76 12.83 -7.80
N ASP A 75 8.74 13.28 -8.56
CA ASP A 75 10.09 12.75 -8.50
C ASP A 75 11.02 13.78 -7.85
N SER A 76 11.74 13.39 -6.79
CA SER A 76 12.75 14.25 -6.15
C SER A 76 12.24 15.65 -5.74
N PRO A 77 11.09 15.79 -5.05
CA PRO A 77 10.51 17.10 -4.77
C PRO A 77 11.42 17.95 -3.88
N SER A 78 11.56 19.24 -4.21
CA SER A 78 12.30 20.20 -3.37
C SER A 78 11.55 20.61 -2.10
N GLY A 79 10.23 20.43 -2.11
CA GLY A 79 9.31 20.86 -1.06
C GLY A 79 7.98 20.14 -1.18
N TYR A 80 7.07 20.43 -0.26
CA TYR A 80 5.73 19.85 -0.22
C TYR A 80 4.68 20.90 0.14
N ALA A 81 3.42 20.55 -0.10
CA ALA A 81 2.26 21.24 0.46
C ALA A 81 1.47 20.24 1.30
N GLU A 82 0.63 20.72 2.23
CA GLU A 82 -0.25 19.85 2.99
C GLU A 82 -1.17 19.06 2.06
N ALA A 83 -1.36 17.78 2.37
CA ALA A 83 -2.25 16.91 1.61
C ALA A 83 -3.71 17.41 1.70
N PRO A 84 -4.50 17.26 0.64
CA PRO A 84 -5.89 17.67 0.64
C PRO A 84 -6.67 16.90 1.70
N GLN A 85 -7.46 17.61 2.50
CA GLN A 85 -8.33 17.01 3.53
C GLN A 85 -9.67 16.60 2.90
N VAL A 86 -9.61 15.71 1.92
CA VAL A 86 -10.76 15.20 1.19
C VAL A 86 -10.68 13.68 1.11
N GLU A 87 -11.85 13.06 1.11
CA GLU A 87 -11.95 11.63 0.87
C GLU A 87 -11.71 11.28 -0.60
N SER A 88 -11.04 10.16 -0.85
CA SER A 88 -10.66 9.69 -2.19
C SER A 88 -9.88 10.74 -2.99
N ALA A 89 -8.82 11.25 -2.37
CA ALA A 89 -7.85 12.11 -3.04
C ALA A 89 -7.25 11.42 -4.30
N PRO A 90 -6.66 12.20 -5.23
CA PRO A 90 -5.99 11.64 -6.41
C PRO A 90 -4.93 10.61 -6.02
N TRP A 91 -4.72 9.62 -6.87
CA TRP A 91 -3.64 8.66 -6.64
C TRP A 91 -2.30 9.41 -6.57
N PHE A 92 -1.41 8.95 -5.71
CA PHE A 92 -0.15 9.61 -5.41
C PHE A 92 1.01 8.65 -5.45
N TYR A 93 2.05 9.03 -6.18
CA TYR A 93 3.32 8.33 -6.19
C TYR A 93 4.46 9.32 -6.05
N CYS A 94 5.37 9.04 -5.12
CA CYS A 94 6.56 9.85 -4.95
C CYS A 94 7.85 9.02 -4.97
N THR A 95 8.92 9.60 -5.50
CA THR A 95 10.27 9.04 -5.40
C THR A 95 11.20 9.97 -4.64
N LEU A 96 11.94 9.40 -3.68
CA LEU A 96 12.92 10.09 -2.84
C LEU A 96 14.28 9.42 -2.96
N GLY A 97 15.36 10.19 -2.93
CA GLY A 97 16.74 9.71 -2.78
C GLY A 97 17.30 10.01 -1.39
N GLU A 98 18.52 9.55 -1.13
CA GLU A 98 19.17 9.69 0.19
C GLU A 98 19.27 11.13 0.70
N GLY A 99 19.44 12.11 -0.19
CA GLY A 99 19.52 13.52 0.19
C GLY A 99 18.20 14.05 0.76
N GLU A 100 17.08 13.65 0.17
CA GLU A 100 15.74 14.11 0.56
C GLU A 100 15.26 13.42 1.83
N LEU A 101 15.65 12.17 2.05
CA LEU A 101 15.33 11.40 3.26
C LEU A 101 15.87 12.05 4.55
N LYS A 102 16.90 12.90 4.45
CA LYS A 102 17.43 13.64 5.61
C LYS A 102 16.48 14.76 6.06
N ASN A 103 15.56 15.19 5.22
CA ASN A 103 14.58 16.22 5.54
C ASN A 103 13.29 15.56 6.05
N THR A 104 13.20 15.39 7.38
CA THR A 104 12.05 14.75 8.02
C THR A 104 10.74 15.47 7.73
N ALA A 105 10.73 16.80 7.74
CA ALA A 105 9.52 17.58 7.45
C ALA A 105 8.99 17.32 6.03
N LEU A 106 9.89 17.23 5.04
CA LEU A 106 9.53 16.86 3.67
C LEU A 106 8.96 15.44 3.61
N VAL A 107 9.63 14.48 4.25
CA VAL A 107 9.20 13.07 4.27
C VAL A 107 7.82 12.94 4.92
N ASP A 108 7.60 13.55 6.08
CA ASP A 108 6.33 13.52 6.80
C ASP A 108 5.20 14.14 5.96
N GLY A 109 5.48 15.27 5.30
CA GLY A 109 4.54 15.91 4.38
C GLY A 109 4.12 15.00 3.22
N LEU A 110 5.08 14.31 2.61
CA LEU A 110 4.82 13.38 1.51
C LEU A 110 4.12 12.09 1.98
N LEU A 111 4.42 11.62 3.20
CA LEU A 111 3.67 10.53 3.84
C LEU A 111 2.22 10.95 4.11
N GLY A 112 1.97 12.21 4.42
CA GLY A 112 0.61 12.79 4.48
C GLY A 112 -0.14 12.63 3.15
N TRP A 113 0.53 12.87 2.02
CA TRP A 113 -0.06 12.62 0.69
C TRP A 113 -0.31 11.14 0.40
N VAL A 114 0.61 10.26 0.79
CA VAL A 114 0.43 8.81 0.69
C VAL A 114 -0.80 8.37 1.49
N ALA A 115 -0.94 8.85 2.72
CA ALA A 115 -2.07 8.54 3.58
C ALA A 115 -3.39 9.06 3.00
N ALA A 116 -3.45 10.33 2.59
CA ALA A 116 -4.65 10.93 1.99
C ALA A 116 -5.11 10.19 0.73
N SER A 117 -4.19 9.71 -0.09
CA SER A 117 -4.51 8.98 -1.33
C SER A 117 -4.98 7.54 -1.07
N ARG A 118 -4.71 7.00 0.13
CA ARG A 118 -5.22 5.71 0.61
C ARG A 118 -6.51 5.87 1.43
N ASP A 119 -6.88 7.09 1.78
CA ASP A 119 -8.14 7.39 2.43
C ASP A 119 -9.27 7.36 1.39
N SER A 120 -9.65 6.15 0.99
CA SER A 120 -10.67 5.91 -0.02
C SER A 120 -11.63 4.82 0.43
N HIS A 121 -12.89 5.00 0.02
CA HIS A 121 -13.92 3.98 0.13
C HIS A 121 -13.63 2.73 -0.68
N TYR A 122 -12.78 2.80 -1.70
CA TYR A 122 -12.52 1.65 -2.55
C TYR A 122 -11.36 0.83 -1.99
N VAL A 123 -11.58 -0.48 -1.84
CA VAL A 123 -10.55 -1.41 -1.33
C VAL A 123 -9.25 -1.36 -2.15
N TYR A 124 -9.35 -1.08 -3.46
CA TYR A 124 -8.17 -1.05 -4.31
C TYR A 124 -7.31 0.22 -4.13
N PRO A 125 -7.83 1.45 -4.37
CA PRO A 125 -7.15 2.69 -4.01
C PRO A 125 -6.70 2.77 -2.54
N SER A 126 -7.44 2.22 -1.59
CA SER A 126 -7.00 2.24 -0.18
C SER A 126 -5.72 1.44 0.09
N LYS A 127 -5.36 0.51 -0.80
CA LYS A 127 -4.11 -0.26 -0.71
C LYS A 127 -2.98 0.36 -1.52
N ILE A 128 -3.26 0.77 -2.76
CA ILE A 128 -2.21 1.17 -3.72
C ILE A 128 -2.31 2.61 -4.23
N GLY A 129 -3.34 3.35 -3.82
CA GLY A 129 -3.59 4.71 -4.26
C GLY A 129 -2.53 5.70 -3.79
N GLY A 130 -1.79 5.41 -2.73
CA GLY A 130 -0.63 6.17 -2.28
C GLY A 130 0.61 5.29 -2.20
N LEU A 131 1.71 5.68 -2.84
CA LEU A 131 2.98 4.94 -2.81
C LEU A 131 4.18 5.88 -2.71
N MET A 132 5.19 5.46 -1.95
CA MET A 132 6.48 6.14 -1.85
C MET A 132 7.58 5.14 -2.15
N ARG A 133 8.49 5.52 -3.05
CA ARG A 133 9.67 4.72 -3.38
C ARG A 133 10.93 5.46 -2.96
N ILE A 134 11.76 4.76 -2.21
CA ILE A 134 13.13 5.19 -1.94
C ILE A 134 14.00 4.69 -3.10
N ARG A 135 14.64 5.62 -3.81
CA ARG A 135 15.60 5.34 -4.87
C ARG A 135 16.91 4.98 -4.20
N ASP A 136 17.29 3.74 -4.41
CA ASP A 136 18.58 3.24 -4.00
C ASP A 136 19.57 3.33 -5.18
N ASN A 137 20.74 3.92 -4.92
CA ASN A 137 21.85 3.99 -5.85
C ASN A 137 22.60 2.64 -5.98
N PHE A 138 22.34 1.66 -5.10
CA PHE A 138 23.02 0.37 -5.09
C PHE A 138 22.55 -0.60 -6.19
N SER A 139 21.42 -0.34 -6.84
CA SER A 139 20.99 -1.14 -8.00
C SER A 139 21.29 -0.39 -9.31
N THR A 140 22.10 -1.00 -10.18
CA THR A 140 22.32 -0.54 -11.57
C THR A 140 21.05 -0.57 -12.44
N GLN A 141 19.93 -1.03 -11.86
CA GLN A 141 18.62 -1.20 -12.49
C GLN A 141 17.54 -0.38 -11.78
N SER A 142 17.80 0.89 -11.46
CA SER A 142 16.70 1.80 -11.11
C SER A 142 15.74 1.87 -12.30
N LEU A 143 14.65 1.08 -12.24
CA LEU A 143 13.60 1.07 -13.25
C LEU A 143 12.96 2.46 -13.31
N VAL A 144 13.37 3.25 -14.31
CA VAL A 144 12.88 4.61 -14.57
C VAL A 144 11.37 4.61 -14.88
N SER A 145 10.83 3.48 -15.32
CA SER A 145 9.44 3.25 -15.72
C SER A 145 8.54 2.66 -14.63
N PHE A 146 8.95 2.67 -13.35
CA PHE A 146 8.14 2.08 -12.25
C PHE A 146 6.74 2.70 -12.11
N HIS A 147 6.57 3.95 -12.54
CA HIS A 147 5.27 4.62 -12.52
C HIS A 147 4.32 4.13 -13.62
N ILE A 148 4.81 3.45 -14.66
CA ILE A 148 3.99 3.00 -15.80
C ILE A 148 2.90 2.01 -15.37
N PRO A 149 3.20 0.91 -14.65
CA PRO A 149 2.16 0.00 -14.15
C PRO A 149 1.14 0.73 -13.28
N LEU A 150 1.58 1.64 -12.41
CA LEU A 150 0.69 2.37 -11.53
C LEU A 150 -0.27 3.30 -12.30
N ILE A 151 0.22 3.95 -13.36
CA ILE A 151 -0.62 4.72 -14.29
C ILE A 151 -1.70 3.83 -14.91
N ARG A 152 -1.32 2.64 -15.37
CA ARG A 152 -2.28 1.69 -15.98
C ARG A 152 -3.34 1.24 -14.99
N GLU A 153 -2.94 0.91 -13.76
CA GLU A 153 -3.88 0.54 -12.70
C GLU A 153 -4.82 1.69 -12.33
N CYS A 154 -4.31 2.93 -12.29
CA CYS A 154 -5.14 4.10 -12.04
C CYS A 154 -6.18 4.30 -13.15
N ILE A 155 -5.77 4.19 -14.42
CA ILE A 155 -6.69 4.33 -15.57
C ILE A 155 -7.75 3.23 -15.55
N SER A 156 -7.34 1.97 -15.44
CA SER A 156 -8.24 0.81 -15.38
C SER A 156 -9.25 0.93 -14.24
N PHE A 157 -8.81 1.38 -13.07
CA PHE A 157 -9.71 1.65 -11.95
C PHE A 157 -10.78 2.69 -12.31
N TYR A 158 -10.39 3.82 -12.91
CA TYR A 158 -11.34 4.87 -13.25
C TYR A 158 -12.24 4.54 -14.45
N GLU A 159 -11.78 3.73 -15.41
CA GLU A 159 -12.59 3.20 -16.51
C GLU A 159 -13.63 2.21 -15.98
N SER A 160 -13.22 1.28 -15.10
CA SER A 160 -14.15 0.34 -14.49
C SER A 160 -15.23 1.06 -13.66
N LEU A 161 -14.90 2.13 -12.94
CA LEU A 161 -15.91 2.95 -12.24
C LEU A 161 -16.97 3.55 -13.17
N GLU A 162 -16.63 3.84 -14.43
CA GLU A 162 -17.56 4.38 -15.42
C GLU A 162 -18.42 3.29 -16.07
N GLU A 163 -17.85 2.10 -16.28
CA GLU A 163 -18.57 0.91 -16.72
C GLU A 163 -19.55 0.39 -15.64
N ASP A 164 -19.19 0.54 -14.37
CA ASP A 164 -19.87 -0.06 -13.23
C ASP A 164 -20.83 0.87 -12.46
N LYS A 165 -21.85 1.34 -13.18
CA LYS A 165 -23.20 1.34 -12.58
C LYS A 165 -23.76 -0.09 -12.38
N LEU A 166 -23.01 -1.14 -12.76
CA LEU A 166 -23.46 -2.53 -12.90
C LEU A 166 -22.66 -3.60 -12.13
N ARG A 167 -21.46 -3.34 -11.57
CA ARG A 167 -20.78 -4.26 -10.65
C ARG A 167 -20.39 -3.57 -9.35
N SER A 168 -20.48 -4.33 -8.27
CA SER A 168 -20.16 -3.89 -6.91
C SER A 168 -18.65 -3.90 -6.71
N PHE A 169 -18.03 -2.72 -6.64
CA PHE A 169 -16.71 -2.59 -6.02
C PHE A 169 -16.81 -2.91 -4.53
N ALA A 170 -15.81 -3.60 -3.98
CA ALA A 170 -15.71 -3.74 -2.54
C ALA A 170 -15.49 -2.34 -1.94
N ILE A 171 -16.54 -1.81 -1.33
CA ILE A 171 -16.50 -0.59 -0.54
C ILE A 171 -15.98 -0.99 0.85
N LYS A 172 -15.01 -0.24 1.36
CA LYS A 172 -14.51 -0.34 2.73
C LYS A 172 -15.67 -0.02 3.66
N GLU A 173 -16.12 -0.99 4.46
CA GLU A 173 -17.14 -0.72 5.47
C GLU A 173 -16.59 0.30 6.47
N ALA A 174 -17.36 1.38 6.71
CA ALA A 174 -16.97 2.41 7.66
C ALA A 174 -17.08 1.86 9.09
N THR A 175 -15.96 1.47 9.68
CA THR A 175 -15.89 1.17 11.11
C THR A 175 -16.15 2.47 11.88
N LYS A 176 -17.33 2.61 12.48
CA LYS A 176 -17.63 3.74 13.36
C LYS A 176 -16.69 3.68 14.57
N ILE A 177 -15.70 4.55 14.62
CA ILE A 177 -14.88 4.75 15.81
C ILE A 177 -15.69 5.65 16.75
N GLU A 178 -16.27 5.08 17.81
CA GLU A 178 -16.74 5.89 18.93
C GLU A 178 -15.55 6.55 19.64
N PRO A 179 -15.66 7.82 20.07
CA PRO A 179 -14.54 8.52 20.68
C PRO A 179 -14.29 8.01 22.10
N THR A 180 -13.33 7.10 22.26
CA THR A 180 -12.86 6.66 23.58
C THR A 180 -12.06 7.80 24.23
N PHE A 181 -12.61 8.36 25.30
CA PHE A 181 -11.97 9.34 26.17
C PHE A 181 -10.58 8.84 26.63
N LYS A 182 -9.52 9.60 26.32
CA LYS A 182 -8.15 9.32 26.79
C LYS A 182 -8.07 9.49 28.31
N ARG A 183 -7.82 8.39 29.04
CA ARG A 183 -7.17 8.46 30.36
C ARG A 183 -5.71 8.04 30.20
N GLN A 184 -4.80 8.97 30.42
CA GLN A 184 -3.37 8.69 30.50
C GLN A 184 -3.08 7.84 31.76
N PRO A 185 -2.36 6.71 31.66
CA PRO A 185 -1.77 6.08 32.82
C PRO A 185 -0.44 6.74 33.15
N LYS A 186 -0.28 7.20 34.40
CA LYS A 186 1.02 7.52 34.99
C LYS A 186 1.76 6.21 35.27
N VAL A 187 2.93 6.03 34.67
CA VAL A 187 3.87 4.95 35.02
C VAL A 187 5.09 5.59 35.67
N SER A 188 5.30 5.29 36.95
CA SER A 188 6.53 5.57 37.68
C SER A 188 7.57 4.50 37.36
N ILE A 189 8.75 4.94 36.93
CA ILE A 189 9.91 4.09 36.63
C ILE A 189 10.62 3.77 37.95
N SER A 190 10.98 2.50 38.15
CA SER A 190 12.12 2.11 38.97
C SER A 190 12.96 1.10 38.19
N GLU A 191 14.24 1.42 38.03
CA GLU A 191 15.30 0.61 37.44
C GLU A 191 15.87 -0.38 38.48
N GLU A 192 16.18 -1.61 38.07
CA GLU A 192 17.44 -2.34 38.36
C GLU A 192 17.43 -3.78 37.75
N ILE A 193 18.11 -3.90 36.59
CA ILE A 193 19.11 -4.90 36.13
C ILE A 193 19.07 -6.34 36.71
N LEU A 194 18.96 -7.38 35.86
CA LEU A 194 20.08 -8.23 35.37
C LEU A 194 19.58 -9.51 34.68
N ASP A 195 20.24 -9.86 33.58
CA ASP A 195 20.11 -11.08 32.78
C ASP A 195 20.11 -12.40 33.57
N GLN A 196 19.19 -13.30 33.22
CA GLN A 196 19.46 -14.71 32.95
C GLN A 196 18.24 -15.40 32.30
N LEU A 197 18.46 -15.96 31.11
CA LEU A 197 17.52 -16.80 30.36
C LEU A 197 17.28 -18.12 31.11
N ASP A 198 16.02 -18.50 31.33
CA ASP A 198 15.64 -19.92 31.39
C ASP A 198 14.21 -20.17 30.85
N PHE A 199 14.12 -21.15 29.96
CA PHE A 199 13.02 -21.40 29.02
C PHE A 199 12.16 -22.55 29.56
N SER A 200 11.38 -22.31 30.63
CA SER A 200 10.54 -23.40 31.20
C SER A 200 9.27 -23.00 31.95
N THR A 201 8.87 -21.71 31.95
CA THR A 201 7.72 -21.25 32.76
C THR A 201 6.59 -20.58 31.97
N VAL A 202 6.50 -20.77 30.65
CA VAL A 202 5.43 -20.17 29.84
C VAL A 202 4.10 -20.94 29.90
N SER A 203 4.08 -22.16 30.43
CA SER A 203 2.88 -23.02 30.38
C SER A 203 1.85 -22.83 31.50
N THR A 204 2.00 -21.85 32.40
CA THR A 204 1.08 -21.70 33.55
C THR A 204 0.47 -20.31 33.75
N LEU A 205 0.76 -19.32 32.89
CA LEU A 205 0.22 -17.96 33.03
C LEU A 205 -0.84 -17.56 31.98
N GLN A 206 -1.28 -18.48 31.11
CA GLN A 206 -2.35 -18.20 30.13
C GLN A 206 -3.77 -18.48 30.65
N ALA A 207 -3.94 -18.89 31.91
CA ALA A 207 -5.25 -19.24 32.44
C ALA A 207 -6.10 -18.05 32.94
N GLU A 208 -5.54 -16.84 33.11
CA GLU A 208 -6.28 -15.71 33.69
C GLU A 208 -5.99 -14.34 33.02
N LEU A 209 -6.08 -14.28 31.69
CA LEU A 209 -6.15 -13.01 30.96
C LEU A 209 -7.49 -12.90 30.20
N PRO A 210 -8.20 -11.76 30.25
CA PRO A 210 -9.42 -11.56 29.48
C PRO A 210 -9.11 -11.74 28.00
N LYS A 211 -10.01 -12.41 27.27
CA LYS A 211 -9.96 -12.60 25.82
C LYS A 211 -9.70 -11.25 25.13
N ILE A 212 -8.45 -10.99 24.78
CA ILE A 212 -8.12 -9.99 23.76
C ILE A 212 -8.42 -10.72 22.45
N GLU A 213 -9.65 -10.54 21.95
CA GLU A 213 -9.94 -10.78 20.54
C GLU A 213 -9.01 -9.86 19.75
N THR A 214 -7.87 -10.40 19.35
CA THR A 214 -6.95 -9.70 18.47
C THR A 214 -7.62 -9.66 17.10
N GLU A 215 -7.84 -8.46 16.58
CA GLU A 215 -8.35 -8.15 15.23
C GLU A 215 -7.60 -8.88 14.08
N ASN A 216 -6.52 -9.60 14.39
CA ASN A 216 -5.78 -10.47 13.49
C ASN A 216 -6.47 -11.80 13.14
N SER A 217 -7.60 -12.18 13.77
CA SER A 217 -8.24 -13.48 13.50
C SER A 217 -8.98 -13.56 12.15
N GLN A 218 -9.25 -12.42 11.50
CA GLN A 218 -9.89 -12.35 10.17
C GLN A 218 -8.92 -12.15 9.01
N ALA A 219 -7.67 -11.72 9.27
CA ALA A 219 -6.64 -11.71 8.23
C ALA A 219 -6.34 -13.15 7.81
N PHE A 220 -6.10 -13.38 6.50
CA PHE A 220 -5.76 -14.71 5.96
C PHE A 220 -6.89 -15.75 6.03
N ASP A 221 -8.15 -15.33 6.04
CA ASP A 221 -9.29 -16.24 5.91
C ASP A 221 -9.43 -16.76 4.47
N CYS A 222 -9.37 -18.07 4.29
CA CYS A 222 -9.54 -18.77 3.01
C CYS A 222 -10.24 -20.11 3.24
N LYS A 223 -10.74 -20.72 2.16
CA LYS A 223 -11.56 -21.94 2.23
C LYS A 223 -10.78 -23.07 2.91
N MET A 224 -9.49 -23.21 2.61
CA MET A 224 -8.64 -24.24 3.19
C MET A 224 -8.43 -24.08 4.70
N VAL A 225 -8.34 -22.85 5.21
CA VAL A 225 -8.25 -22.59 6.66
C VAL A 225 -9.57 -22.92 7.36
N ARG A 226 -10.71 -22.58 6.75
CA ARG A 226 -12.04 -22.91 7.29
C ARG A 226 -12.26 -24.42 7.35
N GLU A 227 -11.92 -25.13 6.28
CA GLU A 227 -12.02 -26.59 6.20
C GLU A 227 -11.08 -27.27 7.21
N TYR A 228 -9.83 -26.79 7.33
CA TYR A 228 -8.88 -27.32 8.30
C TYR A 228 -9.37 -27.16 9.74
N ARG A 229 -9.92 -25.99 10.08
CA ARG A 229 -10.54 -25.73 11.40
C ARG A 229 -11.77 -26.61 11.64
N SER A 230 -12.61 -26.82 10.63
CA SER A 230 -13.78 -27.69 10.73
C SER A 230 -13.39 -29.16 10.93
N LEU A 231 -12.29 -29.61 10.31
CA LEU A 231 -11.79 -30.98 10.41
C LEU A 231 -11.08 -31.26 11.73
N HIS A 232 -10.53 -30.23 12.38
CA HIS A 232 -9.80 -30.33 13.65
C HIS A 232 -10.49 -29.53 14.75
N ALA A 233 -11.83 -29.53 14.76
CA ALA A 233 -12.64 -28.79 15.73
C ALA A 233 -12.39 -29.24 17.19
N ASP A 234 -11.97 -30.49 17.37
CA ASP A 234 -11.67 -31.08 18.67
C ASP A 234 -10.26 -30.77 19.19
N ASP A 235 -9.41 -30.11 18.38
CA ASP A 235 -8.03 -29.75 18.75
C ASP A 235 -7.96 -28.30 19.29
N PRO A 236 -7.70 -28.09 20.60
CA PRO A 236 -7.60 -26.76 21.19
C PRO A 236 -6.51 -25.91 20.53
N SER A 237 -5.42 -26.55 20.06
CA SER A 237 -4.31 -25.84 19.42
C SER A 237 -4.70 -25.23 18.07
N VAL A 238 -5.62 -25.86 17.33
CA VAL A 238 -6.14 -25.34 16.06
C VAL A 238 -7.17 -24.24 16.30
N SER A 239 -7.98 -24.35 17.35
CA SER A 239 -8.94 -23.30 17.72
C SER A 239 -8.26 -21.98 18.11
N LEU A 240 -7.12 -22.06 18.80
CA LEU A 240 -6.36 -20.92 19.30
C LEU A 240 -5.31 -20.39 18.31
N ALA A 241 -4.92 -21.19 17.30
CA ALA A 241 -3.93 -20.79 16.31
C ALA A 241 -4.42 -19.62 15.44
N ASN A 242 -3.51 -18.74 15.05
CA ASN A 242 -3.79 -17.66 14.10
C ASN A 242 -3.92 -18.24 12.67
N ASN A 243 -4.82 -17.70 11.85
CA ASN A 243 -4.96 -18.09 10.44
C ASN A 243 -3.62 -18.00 9.68
N ARG A 244 -2.77 -17.02 10.00
CA ARG A 244 -1.41 -16.94 9.43
C ARG A 244 -0.59 -18.20 9.67
N GLU A 245 -0.58 -18.69 10.91
CA GLU A 245 0.17 -19.89 11.31
C GLU A 245 -0.43 -21.16 10.70
N LEU A 246 -1.76 -21.20 10.61
CA LEU A 246 -2.46 -22.29 9.95
C LEU A 246 -2.11 -22.36 8.46
N ILE A 247 -2.07 -21.24 7.75
CA ILE A 247 -1.66 -21.22 6.34
C ILE A 247 -0.25 -21.75 6.14
N LEU A 248 0.70 -21.30 6.97
CA LEU A 248 2.08 -21.78 6.91
C LEU A 248 2.18 -23.28 7.20
N LYS A 249 1.49 -23.77 8.23
CA LYS A 249 1.47 -25.19 8.61
C LYS A 249 0.87 -26.05 7.51
N ILE A 250 -0.31 -25.67 7.00
CA ILE A 250 -1.02 -26.41 5.94
C ILE A 250 -0.18 -26.40 4.66
N GLY A 251 0.35 -25.24 4.26
CA GLY A 251 1.10 -25.10 3.02
C GLY A 251 2.44 -25.86 3.06
N THR A 252 3.12 -25.85 4.20
CA THR A 252 4.36 -26.63 4.40
C THR A 252 4.08 -28.13 4.34
N ASN A 253 2.94 -28.59 4.88
CA ASN A 253 2.54 -29.99 4.75
C ASN A 253 2.28 -30.37 3.28
N PHE A 254 1.62 -29.51 2.49
CA PHE A 254 1.41 -29.78 1.07
C PHE A 254 2.72 -29.77 0.28
N GLU A 255 3.63 -28.85 0.56
CA GLU A 255 4.96 -28.82 -0.06
C GLU A 255 5.77 -30.09 0.25
N GLN A 256 5.71 -30.59 1.49
CA GLN A 256 6.35 -31.85 1.88
C GLN A 256 5.73 -33.08 1.19
N MET A 257 4.45 -33.00 0.80
CA MET A 257 3.78 -34.08 0.05
C MET A 257 4.15 -34.05 -1.45
N GLY A 258 4.55 -32.90 -1.99
CA GLY A 258 5.07 -32.73 -3.35
C GLY A 258 4.66 -31.40 -3.98
N GLU A 259 5.52 -30.81 -4.81
CA GLU A 259 5.26 -29.52 -5.47
C GLU A 259 4.00 -29.55 -6.36
N ASP A 260 3.73 -30.68 -7.00
CA ASP A 260 2.55 -30.88 -7.85
C ASP A 260 1.23 -30.80 -7.04
N ILE A 261 1.25 -31.23 -5.78
CA ILE A 261 0.09 -31.18 -4.87
C ILE A 261 -0.18 -29.75 -4.44
N LEU A 262 0.87 -28.95 -4.22
CA LEU A 262 0.71 -27.53 -3.88
C LEU A 262 0.09 -26.73 -5.06
N LEU A 263 0.45 -27.08 -6.30
CA LEU A 263 -0.17 -26.50 -7.50
C LEU A 263 -1.64 -26.91 -7.65
N GLU A 264 -1.97 -28.19 -7.43
CA GLU A 264 -3.36 -28.66 -7.46
C GLU A 264 -4.22 -27.99 -6.36
N VAL A 265 -3.63 -27.76 -5.18
CA VAL A 265 -4.27 -26.98 -4.10
C VAL A 265 -4.46 -25.52 -4.52
N GLY A 266 -3.51 -24.94 -5.27
CA GLY A 266 -3.66 -23.60 -5.83
C GLY A 266 -4.78 -23.47 -6.86
N GLU A 267 -5.08 -24.52 -7.63
CA GLU A 267 -6.26 -24.53 -8.51
C GLU A 267 -7.57 -24.61 -7.73
N LYS A 268 -7.59 -25.31 -6.59
CA LYS A 268 -8.79 -25.49 -5.75
C LYS A 268 -9.07 -24.33 -4.78
N ASP A 269 -8.02 -23.70 -4.26
CA ASP A 269 -8.10 -22.49 -3.41
C ASP A 269 -6.96 -21.52 -3.76
N PRO A 270 -7.16 -20.65 -4.78
CA PRO A 270 -6.15 -19.69 -5.23
C PRO A 270 -5.75 -18.68 -4.14
N LEU A 271 -6.68 -18.35 -3.23
CA LEU A 271 -6.43 -17.41 -2.14
C LEU A 271 -5.47 -18.01 -1.11
N PHE A 272 -5.68 -19.28 -0.74
CA PHE A 272 -4.77 -20.00 0.13
C PHE A 272 -3.34 -20.04 -0.45
N TYR A 273 -3.21 -20.37 -1.74
CA TYR A 273 -1.92 -20.44 -2.41
C TYR A 273 -1.20 -19.09 -2.43
N GLN A 274 -1.92 -18.00 -2.75
CA GLN A 274 -1.37 -16.66 -2.74
C GLN A 274 -0.90 -16.24 -1.33
N PHE A 275 -1.69 -16.53 -0.29
CA PHE A 275 -1.32 -16.25 1.08
C PHE A 275 -0.10 -17.05 1.52
N TYR A 276 -0.04 -18.34 1.19
CA TYR A 276 1.10 -19.19 1.53
C TYR A 276 2.40 -18.72 0.87
N GLN A 277 2.37 -18.42 -0.44
CA GLN A 277 3.55 -17.88 -1.14
C GLN A 277 4.02 -16.55 -0.55
N SER A 278 3.08 -15.65 -0.25
CA SER A 278 3.39 -14.35 0.34
C SER A 278 4.06 -14.50 1.72
N LEU A 279 3.51 -15.38 2.57
CA LEU A 279 4.06 -15.64 3.90
C LEU A 279 5.43 -16.31 3.84
N LYS A 280 5.64 -17.24 2.90
CA LYS A 280 6.93 -17.91 2.70
C LYS A 280 8.04 -16.94 2.26
N ILE A 281 7.72 -15.98 1.39
CA ILE A 281 8.67 -14.92 0.98
C ILE A 281 9.07 -14.06 2.18
N ILE A 282 8.09 -13.68 3.02
CA ILE A 282 8.33 -12.89 4.23
C ILE A 282 9.22 -13.67 5.22
N GLU A 283 8.97 -14.97 5.42
CA GLU A 283 9.80 -15.80 6.29
C GLU A 283 11.23 -15.95 5.75
N ALA A 284 11.40 -16.21 4.45
CA ALA A 284 12.72 -16.30 3.84
C ALA A 284 13.55 -15.01 3.99
N GLN A 285 12.91 -13.84 3.79
CA GLN A 285 13.55 -12.54 3.98
C GLN A 285 13.91 -12.25 5.45
N SER A 286 13.07 -12.72 6.39
CA SER A 286 13.37 -12.59 7.81
C SER A 286 14.61 -13.42 8.21
N VAL A 287 14.81 -14.60 7.63
CA VAL A 287 15.95 -15.49 7.93
C VAL A 287 17.27 -14.97 7.32
N GLU A 288 17.23 -14.33 6.15
CA GLU A 288 18.43 -13.71 5.55
C GLU A 288 18.94 -12.50 6.35
N SER A 289 18.06 -11.77 7.03
CA SER A 289 18.43 -10.64 7.88
C SER A 289 19.27 -11.01 9.10
N TYR A 290 19.24 -12.28 9.53
CA TYR A 290 20.03 -12.80 10.66
C TYR A 290 21.41 -13.37 10.25
N LYS A 291 21.67 -13.60 8.95
CA LYS A 291 22.97 -14.14 8.50
C LYS A 291 24.05 -13.09 8.29
N TYR A 292 23.68 -11.81 8.25
CA TYR A 292 24.62 -10.70 8.16
C TYR A 292 24.21 -9.59 9.15
N PRO A 293 24.56 -9.72 10.44
CA PRO A 293 24.45 -8.60 11.34
C PRO A 293 25.41 -7.50 10.87
N LYS A 294 24.88 -6.28 10.70
CA LYS A 294 25.68 -5.06 10.53
C LYS A 294 26.49 -4.77 11.79
#